data_AF-A0A916UVB0-F1
#
_entry.id   AF-A0A916UVB0-F1
#
_cell.length_a   1.000
_cell.length_b   1.000
_cell.length_c   1.000
_cell.angle_alpha   90.00
_cell.angle_beta   90.00
_cell.angle_gamma   90.00
#
_symmetry.space_group_name_H-M   'P 1'
#
loop_
_entity.id
_entity.type
_entity.pdbx_description
1 polymer ?
#
loop_
_entity_poly.entity_id
_entity_poly.type
_entity_poly.pdbx_seq_one_letter_code
_entity_poly.pdbx_strand_id
1 'polypeptide(L)'
;MTSPSSGSPRLPARRKAMLLGALSTTTLISCGGGGSSTGSTTNTSATVVSTDARLSALSVSSASLSPAFSSSVNSYTVSVANSVSSISVTPTAGNGATIKVNGIALASGTASGAISLAVGTTGISIVVTAEDGASTNTVSIAATRAAAGSGTNCAIIPQETEGPYPLLAILSNSAIMRKDIRESKTGLPLTLNLTLTNVNQLCAPITNAAVYIWHCDKDGGYSGYSSQQNGNHQGETYLRGIQITDANGQVSFTTVYPGWYAGRVTHIHAQVYINDNLSVTATATTQFAFSETINTAVYNTALYTHGQNTSVPTNASDQVFSDGYSTQLLSLSGDTANGYVASLTMSIAA
;
A
#
# COMPACT_ATOMS: atom_id res chain seq x y z
N MET A 1 3.69 12.44 66.97
CA MET A 1 3.63 11.08 67.53
C MET A 1 2.23 10.54 67.30
N THR A 2 2.15 9.38 66.65
CA THR A 2 1.08 8.35 66.66
C THR A 2 -0.38 8.73 66.41
N SER A 3 -0.93 8.22 65.30
CA SER A 3 -2.04 7.24 65.34
C SER A 3 -2.33 6.62 63.96
N PRO A 4 -2.93 5.41 63.92
CA PRO A 4 -2.49 4.34 63.01
C PRO A 4 -3.49 3.95 61.92
N SER A 5 -2.98 3.11 61.01
CA SER A 5 -3.65 2.42 59.92
C SER A 5 -4.82 1.53 60.35
N SER A 6 -5.91 1.54 59.59
CA SER A 6 -6.94 0.52 59.62
C SER A 6 -7.05 -0.18 58.25
N GLY A 7 -6.70 -1.46 58.24
CA GLY A 7 -6.97 -2.37 57.12
C GLY A 7 -8.44 -2.78 57.10
N SER A 8 -8.99 -2.94 55.89
CA SER A 8 -10.30 -3.55 55.66
C SER A 8 -10.13 -4.96 55.06
N PRO A 9 -10.78 -5.99 55.64
CA PRO A 9 -10.70 -7.37 55.15
C PRO A 9 -11.67 -7.67 54.00
N ARG A 10 -11.23 -8.57 53.12
CA ARG A 10 -12.01 -9.20 52.03
C ARG A 10 -13.06 -10.17 52.58
N LEU A 11 -14.24 -10.21 51.94
CA LEU A 11 -15.24 -11.28 52.04
C LEU A 11 -15.74 -11.66 50.62
N PRO A 12 -16.33 -12.87 50.42
CA PRO A 12 -15.97 -13.75 49.31
C PRO A 12 -16.94 -13.77 48.11
N ALA A 13 -16.42 -14.26 46.98
CA ALA A 13 -17.15 -14.58 45.77
C ALA A 13 -18.09 -15.79 45.94
N ARG A 14 -19.36 -15.66 45.56
CA ARG A 14 -20.27 -16.79 45.30
C ARG A 14 -20.33 -17.08 43.80
N ARG A 15 -19.81 -18.24 43.40
CA ARG A 15 -20.03 -18.85 42.08
C ARG A 15 -21.45 -19.43 42.02
N LYS A 16 -22.22 -19.11 40.97
CA LYS A 16 -23.38 -19.91 40.54
C LYS A 16 -22.90 -20.84 39.43
N ALA A 17 -22.92 -22.15 39.70
CA ALA A 17 -22.67 -23.19 38.71
C ALA A 17 -23.95 -23.48 37.92
N MET A 18 -23.81 -23.59 36.60
CA MET A 18 -24.86 -23.92 35.64
C MET A 18 -25.05 -25.45 35.60
N LEU A 19 -26.30 -25.87 35.60
CA LEU A 19 -26.77 -27.25 35.73
C LEU A 19 -26.48 -28.02 34.43
N LEU A 20 -25.71 -29.11 34.53
CA LEU A 20 -25.44 -30.05 33.44
C LEU A 20 -26.60 -31.07 33.38
N GLY A 21 -27.38 -31.07 32.30
CA GLY A 21 -28.46 -32.04 32.08
C GLY A 21 -27.88 -33.40 31.69
N ALA A 22 -28.03 -34.39 32.57
CA ALA A 22 -27.66 -35.78 32.30
C ALA A 22 -28.74 -36.47 31.45
N LEU A 23 -28.28 -37.16 30.40
CA LEU A 23 -29.08 -38.09 29.60
C LEU A 23 -29.46 -39.29 30.50
N SER A 24 -30.76 -39.47 30.77
CA SER A 24 -31.24 -40.61 31.57
C SER A 24 -31.58 -41.77 30.64
N THR A 25 -30.69 -42.75 30.56
CA THR A 25 -30.98 -44.06 29.96
C THR A 25 -31.64 -44.93 31.03
N THR A 26 -32.96 -44.98 31.04
CA THR A 26 -33.72 -45.86 31.95
C THR A 26 -33.65 -47.30 31.44
N THR A 27 -32.76 -48.10 32.00
CA THR A 27 -32.82 -49.57 31.87
C THR A 27 -33.92 -50.08 32.79
N LEU A 28 -35.05 -50.50 32.21
CA LEU A 28 -36.10 -51.21 32.94
C LEU A 28 -35.65 -52.66 33.18
N ILE A 29 -35.27 -52.99 34.42
CA ILE A 29 -35.20 -54.37 34.89
C ILE A 29 -36.62 -54.76 35.29
N SER A 30 -37.23 -55.66 34.51
CA SER A 30 -38.53 -56.25 34.77
C SER A 30 -38.40 -57.41 35.77
N CYS A 31 -39.14 -57.33 36.87
CA CYS A 31 -39.50 -58.48 37.70
C CYS A 31 -40.96 -58.85 37.37
N GLY A 32 -41.24 -60.15 37.24
CA GLY A 32 -42.43 -60.67 36.57
C GLY A 32 -43.79 -60.39 37.23
N GLY A 33 -44.84 -60.47 36.42
CA GLY A 33 -46.24 -60.44 36.84
C GLY A 33 -47.19 -60.12 35.69
N GLY A 34 -47.65 -61.18 35.00
CA GLY A 34 -48.65 -61.25 33.92
C GLY A 34 -49.50 -60.02 33.58
N GLY A 35 -49.33 -59.54 32.34
CA GLY A 35 -50.25 -58.63 31.67
C GLY A 35 -49.68 -58.21 30.31
N SER A 36 -50.24 -58.73 29.22
CA SER A 36 -49.85 -58.39 27.85
C SER A 36 -50.05 -56.90 27.59
N SER A 37 -48.98 -56.11 27.67
CA SER A 37 -48.94 -54.76 27.10
C SER A 37 -48.01 -54.78 25.90
N THR A 38 -48.60 -54.56 24.73
CA THR A 38 -47.89 -54.25 23.48
C THR A 38 -47.09 -52.97 23.69
N GLY A 39 -45.82 -53.12 24.04
CA GLY A 39 -44.86 -52.02 24.12
C GLY A 39 -44.59 -51.45 22.73
N SER A 40 -45.28 -50.37 22.38
CA SER A 40 -44.93 -49.53 21.25
C SER A 40 -43.61 -48.83 21.57
N THR A 41 -42.52 -49.32 21.00
CA THR A 41 -41.24 -48.61 21.00
C THR A 41 -41.35 -47.41 20.08
N THR A 42 -41.72 -46.26 20.61
CA THR A 42 -41.58 -44.99 19.88
C THR A 42 -40.09 -44.70 19.77
N ASN A 43 -39.51 -45.04 18.61
CA ASN A 43 -38.18 -44.65 18.23
C ASN A 43 -38.20 -43.14 17.95
N THR A 44 -38.08 -42.32 19.00
CA THR A 44 -37.90 -40.87 18.86
C THR A 44 -36.50 -40.64 18.31
N SER A 45 -36.38 -40.65 16.99
CA SER A 45 -35.21 -40.14 16.29
C SER A 45 -35.14 -38.64 16.58
N ALA A 46 -34.43 -38.25 17.64
CA ALA A 46 -34.09 -36.87 17.88
C ALA A 46 -33.15 -36.44 16.76
N THR A 47 -33.63 -35.58 15.87
CA THR A 47 -32.78 -34.94 14.85
C THR A 47 -31.65 -34.22 15.56
N VAL A 48 -30.42 -34.70 15.38
CA VAL A 48 -29.22 -34.04 15.90
C VAL A 48 -29.00 -32.80 15.04
N VAL A 49 -29.44 -31.66 15.54
CA VAL A 49 -29.25 -30.35 14.91
C VAL A 49 -27.83 -29.83 15.17
N SER A 50 -27.22 -29.23 14.15
CA SER A 50 -25.86 -28.69 14.24
C SER A 50 -25.79 -27.47 15.17
N THR A 51 -24.71 -27.40 15.98
CA THR A 51 -24.36 -26.22 16.80
C THR A 51 -23.34 -25.31 16.12
N ASP A 52 -22.92 -25.62 14.88
CA ASP A 52 -21.90 -24.86 14.14
C ASP A 52 -22.47 -23.57 13.54
N ALA A 53 -22.17 -22.44 14.18
CA ALA A 53 -22.56 -21.10 13.73
C ALA A 53 -21.48 -20.41 12.87
N ARG A 54 -20.55 -21.12 12.22
CA ARG A 54 -19.51 -20.49 11.39
C ARG A 54 -19.97 -20.21 9.95
N LEU A 55 -19.36 -19.21 9.32
CA LEU A 55 -19.45 -19.01 7.88
C LEU A 55 -18.50 -19.99 7.16
N SER A 56 -18.89 -20.44 5.98
CA SER A 56 -18.07 -21.25 5.06
C SER A 56 -17.41 -20.40 3.97
N ALA A 57 -17.98 -19.23 3.65
CA ALA A 57 -17.38 -18.23 2.78
C ALA A 57 -17.92 -16.82 3.10
N LEU A 58 -17.14 -15.79 2.76
CA LEU A 58 -17.57 -14.39 2.81
C LEU A 58 -16.85 -13.61 1.70
N SER A 59 -17.61 -12.87 0.90
CA SER A 59 -17.07 -11.96 -0.12
C SER A 59 -17.78 -10.61 -0.11
N VAL A 60 -17.15 -9.61 -0.73
CA VAL A 60 -17.64 -8.23 -0.82
C VAL A 60 -17.54 -7.78 -2.29
N SER A 61 -18.52 -7.02 -2.77
CA SER A 61 -18.66 -6.67 -4.20
C SER A 61 -17.52 -5.86 -4.81
N SER A 62 -16.87 -5.01 -4.02
CA SER A 62 -16.01 -3.93 -4.53
C SER A 62 -14.71 -3.75 -3.74
N ALA A 63 -14.33 -4.75 -2.94
CA ALA A 63 -13.08 -4.77 -2.19
C ALA A 63 -12.74 -6.18 -1.68
N SER A 64 -11.48 -6.39 -1.31
CA SER A 64 -11.02 -7.58 -0.60
C SER A 64 -11.17 -7.41 0.91
N LEU A 65 -11.52 -8.48 1.61
CA LEU A 65 -11.48 -8.54 3.06
C LEU A 65 -10.02 -8.59 3.55
N SER A 66 -9.73 -7.89 4.64
CA SER A 66 -8.47 -8.01 5.37
C SER A 66 -8.76 -8.39 6.82
N PRO A 67 -8.23 -9.53 7.33
CA PRO A 67 -7.47 -10.55 6.59
C PRO A 67 -8.33 -11.27 5.53
N ALA A 68 -7.70 -12.07 4.67
CA ALA A 68 -8.43 -12.98 3.79
C ALA A 68 -9.37 -13.89 4.62
N PHE A 69 -10.51 -14.26 4.03
CA PHE A 69 -11.54 -15.01 4.76
C PHE A 69 -11.00 -16.30 5.37
N SER A 70 -11.33 -16.52 6.64
CA SER A 70 -11.13 -17.77 7.36
C SER A 70 -12.33 -18.01 8.28
N SER A 71 -12.83 -19.25 8.35
CA SER A 71 -13.97 -19.61 9.19
C SER A 71 -13.71 -19.43 10.70
N SER A 72 -12.46 -19.22 11.11
CA SER A 72 -12.06 -18.92 12.49
C SER A 72 -11.94 -17.42 12.80
N VAL A 73 -12.04 -16.55 11.79
CA VAL A 73 -11.89 -15.10 11.95
C VAL A 73 -13.27 -14.44 11.92
N ASN A 74 -13.57 -13.68 12.97
CA ASN A 74 -14.84 -13.00 13.17
C ASN A 74 -14.75 -11.47 12.99
N SER A 75 -13.58 -10.94 12.64
CA SER A 75 -13.36 -9.51 12.45
C SER A 75 -12.60 -9.25 11.17
N TYR A 76 -13.17 -8.42 10.31
CA TYR A 76 -12.61 -8.05 9.02
C TYR A 76 -12.64 -6.54 8.83
N THR A 77 -11.69 -6.05 8.06
CA THR A 77 -11.69 -4.68 7.54
C THR A 77 -11.84 -4.69 6.03
N VAL A 78 -12.50 -3.66 5.53
CA VAL A 78 -12.69 -3.40 4.10
C VAL A 78 -12.46 -1.91 3.88
N SER A 79 -11.63 -1.54 2.93
CA SER A 79 -11.40 -0.14 2.58
C SER A 79 -11.85 0.12 1.15
N VAL A 80 -12.63 1.18 0.94
CA VAL A 80 -13.17 1.57 -0.37
C VAL A 80 -12.94 3.05 -0.66
N ALA A 81 -12.84 3.38 -1.95
CA ALA A 81 -12.68 4.75 -2.41
C ALA A 81 -13.91 5.61 -2.08
N ASN A 82 -13.74 6.94 -2.04
CA ASN A 82 -14.83 7.88 -1.75
C ASN A 82 -16.02 7.76 -2.74
N SER A 83 -15.73 7.41 -4.00
CA SER A 83 -16.73 7.19 -5.06
C SER A 83 -17.65 5.99 -4.80
N VAL A 84 -17.22 5.04 -3.97
CA VAL A 84 -18.03 3.87 -3.59
C VAL A 84 -18.92 4.25 -2.42
N SER A 85 -20.16 4.64 -2.71
CA SER A 85 -21.15 5.05 -1.71
C SER A 85 -21.91 3.88 -1.08
N SER A 86 -21.77 2.67 -1.62
CA SER A 86 -22.38 1.45 -1.05
C SER A 86 -21.61 0.19 -1.44
N ILE A 87 -21.76 -0.86 -0.63
CA ILE A 87 -21.22 -2.20 -0.90
C ILE A 87 -22.28 -3.27 -0.64
N SER A 88 -22.09 -4.47 -1.19
CA SER A 88 -22.88 -5.66 -0.80
C SER A 88 -21.94 -6.74 -0.27
N VAL A 89 -22.45 -7.56 0.65
CA VAL A 89 -21.73 -8.69 1.24
C VAL A 89 -22.43 -9.99 0.88
N THR A 90 -21.66 -11.03 0.58
CA THR A 90 -22.17 -12.37 0.21
C THR A 90 -21.64 -13.41 1.20
N PRO A 91 -22.28 -13.56 2.38
CA PRO A 91 -21.93 -14.61 3.33
C PRO A 91 -22.53 -15.97 2.91
N THR A 92 -21.78 -17.04 3.15
CA THR A 92 -22.26 -18.43 2.98
C THR A 92 -22.22 -19.13 4.33
N ALA A 93 -23.35 -19.69 4.75
CA ALA A 93 -23.49 -20.40 6.01
C ALA A 93 -22.80 -21.76 5.96
N GLY A 94 -22.23 -22.20 7.08
CA GLY A 94 -21.89 -23.59 7.31
C GLY A 94 -23.10 -24.40 7.78
N ASN A 95 -23.14 -25.71 7.46
CA ASN A 95 -23.97 -26.73 8.12
C ASN A 95 -25.44 -26.34 8.40
N GLY A 96 -26.14 -25.73 7.43
CA GLY A 96 -27.57 -25.41 7.56
C GLY A 96 -27.90 -24.20 8.45
N ALA A 97 -26.90 -23.45 8.89
CA ALA A 97 -27.10 -22.23 9.68
C ALA A 97 -27.84 -21.13 8.88
N THR A 98 -28.52 -20.25 9.60
CA THR A 98 -29.21 -19.08 9.04
C THR A 98 -28.36 -17.82 9.20
N ILE A 99 -28.49 -16.88 8.27
CA ILE A 99 -27.70 -15.64 8.26
C ILE A 99 -28.61 -14.42 8.35
N LYS A 100 -28.20 -13.44 9.15
CA LYS A 100 -28.72 -12.07 9.13
C LYS A 100 -27.60 -11.08 8.89
N VAL A 101 -27.78 -10.16 7.94
CA VAL A 101 -26.87 -9.04 7.69
C VAL A 101 -27.55 -7.76 8.15
N ASN A 102 -26.94 -7.05 9.11
CA ASN A 102 -27.51 -5.87 9.77
C ASN A 102 -28.96 -6.11 10.27
N GLY A 103 -29.23 -7.33 10.75
CA GLY A 103 -30.54 -7.75 11.26
C GLY A 103 -31.53 -8.27 10.21
N ILE A 104 -31.25 -8.12 8.92
CA ILE A 104 -32.11 -8.60 7.82
C ILE A 104 -31.73 -10.04 7.46
N ALA A 105 -32.72 -10.93 7.41
CA ALA A 105 -32.51 -12.32 6.99
C ALA A 105 -32.01 -12.38 5.54
N LEU A 106 -30.94 -13.15 5.31
CA LEU A 106 -30.30 -13.31 4.02
C LEU A 106 -30.10 -14.80 3.73
N ALA A 107 -30.49 -15.22 2.52
CA ALA A 107 -30.23 -16.59 2.07
C ALA A 107 -28.71 -16.82 1.93
N SER A 108 -28.25 -18.01 2.35
CA SER A 108 -26.84 -18.39 2.25
C SER A 108 -26.35 -18.32 0.80
N GLY A 109 -25.18 -17.68 0.60
CA GLY A 109 -24.55 -17.54 -0.72
C GLY A 109 -25.14 -16.43 -1.60
N THR A 110 -26.14 -15.69 -1.11
CA THR A 110 -26.75 -14.58 -1.84
C THR A 110 -26.17 -13.24 -1.38
N ALA A 111 -25.96 -12.32 -2.33
CA ALA A 111 -25.53 -10.96 -2.00
C ALA A 111 -26.60 -10.21 -1.21
N SER A 112 -26.18 -9.46 -0.19
CA SER A 112 -27.06 -8.55 0.53
C SER A 112 -27.58 -7.45 -0.39
N GLY A 113 -28.64 -6.74 0.06
CA GLY A 113 -28.94 -5.42 -0.50
C GLY A 113 -27.75 -4.45 -0.36
N ALA A 114 -27.78 -3.35 -1.10
CA ALA A 114 -26.76 -2.32 -1.03
C ALA A 114 -26.71 -1.69 0.38
N ILE A 115 -25.55 -1.78 1.03
CA ILE A 115 -25.29 -1.18 2.33
C ILE A 115 -24.64 0.17 2.08
N SER A 116 -25.36 1.25 2.38
CA SER A 116 -24.86 2.62 2.25
C SER A 116 -23.69 2.88 3.20
N LEU A 117 -22.62 3.48 2.67
CA LEU A 117 -21.42 3.83 3.42
C LEU A 117 -21.34 5.35 3.61
N ALA A 118 -21.35 5.78 4.87
CA ALA A 118 -20.94 7.13 5.22
C ALA A 118 -19.41 7.25 5.08
N VAL A 119 -18.91 8.46 4.88
CA VAL A 119 -17.47 8.74 4.99
C VAL A 119 -16.98 8.31 6.39
N GLY A 120 -15.85 7.60 6.44
CA GLY A 120 -15.33 6.97 7.65
C GLY A 120 -15.73 5.49 7.76
N THR A 121 -15.67 4.93 8.96
CA THR A 121 -15.93 3.50 9.20
C THR A 121 -17.42 3.24 9.46
N THR A 122 -18.03 2.43 8.61
CA THR A 122 -19.37 1.86 8.79
C THR A 122 -19.22 0.41 9.26
N GLY A 123 -19.83 0.07 10.40
CA GLY A 123 -19.85 -1.30 10.90
C GLY A 123 -20.94 -2.13 10.23
N ILE A 124 -20.60 -3.31 9.72
CA ILE A 124 -21.54 -4.29 9.17
C ILE A 124 -21.50 -5.53 10.06
N SER A 125 -22.66 -5.95 10.54
CA SER A 125 -22.80 -7.11 11.43
C SER A 125 -23.46 -8.27 10.68
N ILE A 126 -22.80 -9.42 10.68
CA ILE A 126 -23.33 -10.66 10.12
C ILE A 126 -23.52 -11.64 11.28
N VAL A 127 -24.78 -11.93 11.59
CA VAL A 127 -25.13 -12.90 12.64
C VAL A 127 -25.46 -14.23 11.97
N VAL A 128 -24.74 -15.26 12.37
CA VAL A 128 -25.00 -16.65 11.96
C VAL A 128 -25.62 -17.37 13.14
N THR A 129 -26.76 -18.02 12.93
CA THR A 129 -27.43 -18.84 13.94
C THR A 129 -27.45 -20.28 13.45
N ALA A 130 -26.86 -21.18 14.23
CA ALA A 130 -26.80 -22.60 13.90
C ALA A 130 -28.21 -23.23 13.86
N GLU A 131 -28.27 -24.47 13.38
CA GLU A 131 -29.53 -25.22 13.22
C GLU A 131 -30.23 -25.47 14.56
N ASP A 132 -29.48 -25.54 15.66
CA ASP A 132 -30.01 -25.64 17.02
C ASP A 132 -30.84 -24.43 17.49
N GLY A 133 -30.79 -23.32 16.75
CA GLY A 133 -31.47 -22.06 17.07
C GLY A 133 -30.92 -21.33 18.31
N ALA A 134 -29.89 -21.86 18.96
CA ALA A 134 -29.31 -21.35 20.21
C ALA A 134 -27.87 -20.86 20.04
N SER A 135 -27.08 -21.55 19.23
CA SER A 135 -25.69 -21.21 18.97
C SER A 135 -25.60 -20.10 17.95
N THR A 136 -25.01 -18.97 18.34
CA THR A 136 -24.85 -17.80 17.47
C THR A 136 -23.40 -17.35 17.37
N ASN A 137 -22.96 -16.93 16.19
CA ASN A 137 -21.69 -16.27 15.96
C ASN A 137 -21.93 -14.94 15.24
N THR A 138 -21.17 -13.92 15.63
CA THR A 138 -21.23 -12.61 14.99
C THR A 138 -19.92 -12.33 14.30
N VAL A 139 -19.98 -12.14 12.99
CA VAL A 139 -18.86 -11.70 12.15
C VAL A 139 -19.04 -10.21 11.86
N SER A 140 -18.04 -9.43 12.23
CA SER A 140 -18.03 -7.97 12.09
C SER A 140 -17.12 -7.55 10.94
N ILE A 141 -17.63 -6.65 10.09
CA ILE A 141 -16.83 -6.00 9.04
C ILE A 141 -16.81 -4.50 9.32
N ALA A 142 -15.60 -3.95 9.50
CA ALA A 142 -15.38 -2.51 9.52
C ALA A 142 -15.11 -2.02 8.09
N ALA A 143 -16.14 -1.47 7.44
CA ALA A 143 -16.04 -0.92 6.10
C ALA A 143 -15.70 0.57 6.16
N THR A 144 -14.48 0.95 5.79
CA THR A 144 -14.02 2.33 5.79
C THR A 144 -14.12 2.93 4.39
N ARG A 145 -15.00 3.92 4.23
CA ARG A 145 -15.09 4.74 3.02
C ARG A 145 -14.25 6.00 3.19
N ALA A 146 -13.34 6.24 2.26
CA ALA A 146 -12.50 7.44 2.27
C ALA A 146 -13.35 8.74 2.24
N ALA A 147 -12.89 9.79 2.92
CA ALA A 147 -13.50 11.13 2.82
C ALA A 147 -13.26 11.74 1.44
N ALA A 148 -14.13 12.66 1.03
CA ALA A 148 -13.88 13.48 -0.14
C ALA A 148 -12.65 14.36 0.17
N GLY A 149 -11.55 14.16 -0.55
CA GLY A 149 -10.25 14.76 -0.22
C GLY A 149 -9.41 13.99 0.79
N SER A 150 -9.75 12.73 1.10
CA SER A 150 -8.89 11.80 1.84
C SER A 150 -8.78 10.43 1.14
N GLY A 151 -8.77 10.45 -0.20
CA GLY A 151 -7.85 9.54 -0.89
C GLY A 151 -6.43 9.95 -0.52
N THR A 152 -5.42 9.14 -0.81
CA THR A 152 -4.03 9.61 -0.82
C THR A 152 -4.00 10.87 -1.69
N ASN A 153 -4.04 12.08 -1.12
CA ASN A 153 -3.91 13.30 -1.89
C ASN A 153 -2.41 13.39 -2.16
N CYS A 154 -1.99 12.80 -3.28
CA CYS A 154 -0.66 13.02 -3.78
C CYS A 154 -0.59 14.44 -4.33
N ALA A 155 0.45 15.18 -3.97
CA ALA A 155 0.68 16.53 -4.43
C ALA A 155 1.30 16.48 -5.82
N ILE A 156 0.85 17.37 -6.73
CA ILE A 156 1.50 17.53 -8.03
C ILE A 156 2.99 17.82 -7.78
N ILE A 157 3.87 17.10 -8.48
CA ILE A 157 5.30 17.38 -8.45
C ILE A 157 5.56 18.75 -9.08
N PRO A 158 6.33 19.65 -8.44
CA PRO A 158 6.64 20.96 -8.99
C PRO A 158 7.25 20.88 -10.39
N GLN A 159 6.88 21.84 -11.25
CA GLN A 159 7.46 21.96 -12.57
C GLN A 159 8.77 22.74 -12.48
N GLU A 160 9.84 22.17 -13.02
CA GLU A 160 11.16 22.80 -13.06
C GLU A 160 11.63 23.09 -14.47
N THR A 161 12.66 23.93 -14.57
CA THR A 161 13.42 24.09 -15.81
C THR A 161 14.05 22.77 -16.24
N GLU A 162 14.10 22.52 -17.55
CA GLU A 162 14.91 21.45 -18.16
C GLU A 162 16.42 21.69 -17.94
N GLY A 163 16.80 22.94 -17.67
CA GLY A 163 18.21 23.32 -17.59
C GLY A 163 18.91 23.23 -18.94
N PRO A 164 20.23 23.46 -18.97
CA PRO A 164 20.96 23.62 -20.22
C PRO A 164 21.29 22.31 -20.96
N TYR A 165 21.07 21.15 -20.33
CA TYR A 165 21.57 19.85 -20.83
C TYR A 165 20.52 18.74 -21.07
N PRO A 166 19.32 19.02 -21.63
CA PRO A 166 18.27 18.00 -21.79
C PRO A 166 18.51 17.01 -22.94
N LEU A 167 19.27 17.39 -23.96
CA LEU A 167 19.63 16.61 -25.15
C LEU A 167 18.41 15.99 -25.89
N LEU A 168 17.30 16.73 -26.01
CA LEU A 168 16.02 16.21 -26.52
C LEU A 168 16.07 15.56 -27.92
N ALA A 169 17.07 15.87 -28.74
CA ALA A 169 17.28 15.24 -30.04
C ALA A 169 17.43 13.71 -29.97
N ILE A 170 17.87 13.15 -28.82
CA ILE A 170 18.05 11.69 -28.66
C ILE A 170 16.77 10.95 -28.29
N LEU A 171 15.64 11.63 -28.05
CA LEU A 171 14.40 10.95 -27.66
C LEU A 171 13.86 10.01 -28.75
N SER A 172 14.21 10.27 -30.02
CA SER A 172 13.88 9.39 -31.14
C SER A 172 14.82 8.18 -31.29
N ASN A 173 15.93 8.15 -30.55
CA ASN A 173 16.91 7.07 -30.61
C ASN A 173 16.50 5.92 -29.67
N SER A 174 16.04 4.81 -30.22
CA SER A 174 15.65 3.64 -29.43
C SER A 174 16.75 3.06 -28.53
N ALA A 175 18.03 3.35 -28.80
CA ALA A 175 19.13 2.93 -27.93
C ALA A 175 19.10 3.58 -26.54
N ILE A 176 18.38 4.71 -26.38
CA ILE A 176 18.20 5.37 -25.08
C ILE A 176 17.09 4.72 -24.23
N MET A 177 16.29 3.82 -24.80
CA MET A 177 15.27 3.03 -24.10
C MET A 177 15.96 1.93 -23.29
N ARG A 178 16.57 2.29 -22.15
CA ARG A 178 17.44 1.40 -21.38
C ARG A 178 17.33 1.64 -19.88
N LYS A 179 17.47 0.54 -19.13
CA LYS A 179 17.46 0.52 -17.67
C LYS A 179 18.81 0.91 -17.08
N ASP A 180 19.89 0.30 -17.58
CA ASP A 180 21.25 0.68 -17.19
C ASP A 180 21.72 1.85 -18.06
N ILE A 181 21.92 3.00 -17.43
CA ILE A 181 22.29 4.24 -18.11
C ILE A 181 23.76 4.60 -17.90
N ARG A 182 24.53 3.81 -17.16
CA ARG A 182 25.89 4.17 -16.74
C ARG A 182 26.88 4.25 -17.90
N GLU A 183 26.67 3.41 -18.92
CA GLU A 183 27.69 3.15 -19.95
C GLU A 183 29.04 2.83 -19.30
N SER A 184 30.08 3.65 -19.57
CA SER A 184 31.42 3.51 -19.00
C SER A 184 31.63 4.33 -17.72
N LYS A 185 30.62 5.06 -17.23
CA LYS A 185 30.80 5.98 -16.11
C LYS A 185 30.95 5.25 -14.78
N THR A 186 32.00 5.64 -14.07
CA THR A 186 32.25 5.26 -12.68
C THR A 186 31.51 6.20 -11.72
N GLY A 187 31.21 5.70 -10.54
CA GLY A 187 30.62 6.46 -9.45
C GLY A 187 30.06 5.51 -8.41
N LEU A 188 29.55 6.06 -7.30
CA LEU A 188 28.86 5.24 -6.31
C LEU A 188 27.59 4.65 -6.94
N PRO A 189 27.35 3.33 -6.89
CA PRO A 189 26.17 2.72 -7.50
C PRO A 189 24.86 3.32 -6.95
N LEU A 190 23.91 3.59 -7.84
CA LEU A 190 22.59 4.10 -7.50
C LEU A 190 21.53 3.35 -8.31
N THR A 191 20.56 2.75 -7.64
CA THR A 191 19.31 2.30 -8.28
C THR A 191 18.23 3.36 -8.02
N LEU A 192 17.67 3.94 -9.07
CA LEU A 192 16.60 4.93 -8.97
C LEU A 192 15.26 4.29 -9.34
N ASN A 193 14.35 4.21 -8.38
CA ASN A 193 12.98 3.74 -8.58
C ASN A 193 12.02 4.93 -8.55
N LEU A 194 11.22 5.10 -9.60
CA LEU A 194 10.23 6.16 -9.67
C LEU A 194 8.84 5.55 -9.83
N THR A 195 7.87 6.09 -9.12
CA THR A 195 6.45 5.75 -9.28
C THR A 195 5.72 6.96 -9.81
N LEU A 196 4.96 6.80 -10.90
CA LEU A 196 4.17 7.85 -11.51
C LEU A 196 2.69 7.66 -11.18
N THR A 197 2.04 8.70 -10.67
CA THR A 197 0.61 8.69 -10.29
C THR A 197 -0.14 9.89 -10.88
N ASN A 198 -1.47 9.76 -11.02
CA ASN A 198 -2.33 10.82 -11.54
C ASN A 198 -3.17 11.46 -10.43
N VAL A 199 -2.95 12.75 -10.17
CA VAL A 199 -3.72 13.51 -9.16
C VAL A 199 -5.20 13.63 -9.53
N ASN A 200 -5.55 13.60 -10.82
CA ASN A 200 -6.93 13.66 -11.31
C ASN A 200 -7.67 12.32 -11.16
N GLN A 201 -6.96 11.24 -10.82
CA GLN A 201 -7.50 9.88 -10.70
C GLN A 201 -7.19 9.25 -9.35
N LEU A 202 -7.36 10.01 -8.27
CA LEU A 202 -7.15 9.52 -6.89
C LEU A 202 -5.74 8.91 -6.70
N CYS A 203 -4.74 9.46 -7.38
CA CYS A 203 -3.36 8.99 -7.36
C CYS A 203 -3.17 7.56 -7.84
N ALA A 204 -4.06 7.13 -8.76
CA ALA A 204 -3.88 5.89 -9.50
C ALA A 204 -2.54 5.90 -10.25
N PRO A 205 -1.85 4.76 -10.34
CA PRO A 205 -0.64 4.64 -11.14
C PRO A 205 -0.86 4.97 -12.62
N ILE A 206 0.07 5.69 -13.23
CA ILE A 206 0.06 5.98 -14.66
C ILE A 206 0.92 4.93 -15.37
N THR A 207 0.27 4.04 -16.11
CA THR A 207 0.91 3.00 -16.92
C THR A 207 1.23 3.51 -18.33
N ASN A 208 2.22 2.92 -19.01
CA ASN A 208 2.57 3.26 -20.40
C ASN A 208 2.94 4.74 -20.63
N ALA A 209 3.55 5.39 -19.64
CA ALA A 209 4.16 6.70 -19.76
C ALA A 209 5.68 6.55 -19.89
N ALA A 210 6.29 7.33 -20.79
CA ALA A 210 7.74 7.39 -20.91
C ALA A 210 8.30 8.36 -19.87
N VAL A 211 9.27 7.89 -19.09
CA VAL A 211 10.04 8.69 -18.14
C VAL A 211 11.46 8.80 -18.67
N TYR A 212 11.84 10.00 -19.09
CA TYR A 212 13.20 10.34 -19.50
C TYR A 212 13.94 10.95 -18.32
N ILE A 213 15.12 10.44 -17.98
CA ILE A 213 15.99 11.04 -16.96
C ILE A 213 17.37 11.37 -17.52
N TRP A 214 17.99 12.39 -16.95
CA TRP A 214 19.40 12.71 -17.20
C TRP A 214 20.05 13.36 -15.98
N HIS A 215 21.35 13.15 -15.82
CA HIS A 215 22.16 13.82 -14.80
C HIS A 215 23.65 13.89 -15.19
N CYS A 216 24.42 14.68 -14.45
CA CYS A 216 25.87 14.72 -14.61
C CYS A 216 26.54 13.46 -14.04
N ASP A 217 27.76 13.17 -14.50
CA ASP A 217 28.60 12.18 -13.84
C ASP A 217 29.12 12.66 -12.47
N LYS A 218 29.92 11.81 -11.81
CA LYS A 218 30.48 12.09 -10.48
C LYS A 218 31.32 13.37 -10.41
N ASP A 219 31.81 13.87 -11.56
CA ASP A 219 32.68 15.04 -11.66
C ASP A 219 31.93 16.28 -12.18
N GLY A 220 30.63 16.16 -12.45
CA GLY A 220 29.77 17.27 -12.87
C GLY A 220 29.58 17.43 -14.38
N GLY A 221 30.06 16.49 -15.19
CA GLY A 221 29.96 16.55 -16.66
C GLY A 221 28.71 15.86 -17.23
N TYR A 222 27.98 16.54 -18.11
CA TYR A 222 26.83 16.00 -18.86
C TYR A 222 27.21 15.48 -20.24
N SER A 223 26.69 14.31 -20.62
CA SER A 223 26.89 13.73 -21.94
C SER A 223 26.19 14.52 -23.05
N GLY A 224 26.79 14.53 -24.25
CA GLY A 224 26.20 15.05 -25.49
C GLY A 224 26.58 16.49 -25.86
N TYR A 225 27.35 17.19 -25.03
CA TYR A 225 27.60 18.63 -25.18
C TYR A 225 29.08 18.97 -25.34
N SER A 226 29.38 19.81 -26.32
CA SER A 226 30.69 20.43 -26.51
C SER A 226 30.74 21.77 -25.77
N SER A 227 30.90 21.73 -24.45
CA SER A 227 31.18 22.91 -23.63
C SER A 227 32.41 22.66 -22.77
N GLN A 228 33.38 23.57 -22.83
CA GLN A 228 34.61 23.46 -22.04
C GLN A 228 34.31 23.45 -20.53
N GLN A 229 33.28 24.18 -20.10
CA GLN A 229 32.82 24.19 -18.71
C GLN A 229 32.16 22.87 -18.29
N ASN A 230 31.74 22.05 -19.25
CA ASN A 230 31.09 20.76 -19.06
C ASN A 230 32.04 19.58 -19.40
N GLY A 231 33.32 19.82 -19.69
CA GLY A 231 34.28 18.75 -19.98
C GLY A 231 34.30 18.18 -21.41
N ASN A 232 33.55 18.77 -22.36
CA ASN A 232 33.46 18.36 -23.78
C ASN A 232 33.11 16.86 -24.01
N HIS A 233 31.82 16.53 -23.93
CA HIS A 233 31.28 15.16 -24.02
C HIS A 233 30.41 14.95 -25.27
N GLN A 234 30.75 15.59 -26.39
CA GLN A 234 29.96 15.48 -27.62
C GLN A 234 29.90 14.02 -28.13
N GLY A 235 28.72 13.58 -28.56
CA GLY A 235 28.50 12.24 -29.10
C GLY A 235 28.30 11.14 -28.04
N GLU A 236 28.53 11.45 -26.76
CA GLU A 236 28.29 10.53 -25.65
C GLU A 236 26.82 10.60 -25.19
N THR A 237 26.32 9.51 -24.61
CA THR A 237 24.92 9.43 -24.12
C THR A 237 24.81 8.92 -22.69
N TYR A 238 25.92 8.76 -21.96
CA TYR A 238 25.92 8.22 -20.60
C TYR A 238 24.97 9.00 -19.69
N LEU A 239 24.47 8.31 -18.66
CA LEU A 239 23.61 8.84 -17.60
C LEU A 239 22.34 9.54 -18.13
N ARG A 240 21.87 9.04 -19.27
CA ARG A 240 20.58 9.36 -19.89
C ARG A 240 19.85 8.06 -20.23
N GLY A 241 18.55 8.03 -19.99
CA GLY A 241 17.74 6.85 -20.30
C GLY A 241 16.25 7.13 -20.25
N ILE A 242 15.51 6.33 -21.00
CA ILE A 242 14.06 6.30 -21.01
C ILE A 242 13.58 4.92 -20.54
N GLN A 243 12.58 4.92 -19.66
CA GLN A 243 11.84 3.73 -19.27
C GLN A 243 10.35 3.99 -19.41
N ILE A 244 9.59 2.95 -19.73
CA ILE A 244 8.13 3.00 -19.78
C ILE A 244 7.56 2.47 -18.47
N THR A 245 6.62 3.19 -17.88
CA THR A 245 5.99 2.77 -16.63
C THR A 245 5.21 1.46 -16.79
N ASP A 246 5.40 0.56 -15.83
CA ASP A 246 4.70 -0.72 -15.78
C ASP A 246 3.23 -0.59 -15.31
N ALA A 247 2.56 -1.72 -15.07
CA ALA A 247 1.18 -1.76 -14.57
C ALA A 247 0.97 -1.11 -13.19
N ASN A 248 2.05 -0.90 -12.44
CA ASN A 248 2.06 -0.22 -11.14
C ASN A 248 2.57 1.22 -11.25
N GLY A 249 2.72 1.76 -12.47
CA GLY A 249 3.25 3.09 -12.72
C GLY A 249 4.74 3.23 -12.41
N GLN A 250 5.49 2.13 -12.33
CA GLN A 250 6.87 2.14 -11.87
C GLN A 250 7.87 2.06 -13.02
N VAL A 251 8.99 2.78 -12.86
CA VAL A 251 10.21 2.62 -13.65
C VAL A 251 11.41 2.48 -12.72
N SER A 252 12.46 1.83 -13.20
CA SER A 252 13.70 1.62 -12.44
C SER A 252 14.89 1.84 -13.36
N PHE A 253 15.87 2.61 -12.89
CA PHE A 253 17.13 2.87 -13.57
C PHE A 253 18.31 2.40 -12.74
N THR A 254 19.30 1.81 -13.39
CA THR A 254 20.61 1.52 -12.82
C THR A 254 21.56 2.62 -13.27
N THR A 255 22.07 3.41 -12.31
CA THR A 255 22.90 4.58 -12.55
C THR A 255 24.01 4.71 -11.48
N VAL A 256 24.68 5.86 -11.45
CA VAL A 256 25.60 6.27 -10.37
C VAL A 256 25.06 7.52 -9.67
N TYR A 257 25.43 7.71 -8.41
CA TYR A 257 25.10 8.92 -7.68
C TYR A 257 25.74 10.14 -8.40
N PRO A 258 24.99 11.22 -8.67
CA PRO A 258 25.52 12.35 -9.44
C PRO A 258 26.58 13.14 -8.65
N GLY A 259 27.48 13.79 -9.37
CA GLY A 259 28.31 14.85 -8.81
C GLY A 259 27.55 16.17 -8.73
N TRP A 260 28.31 17.26 -8.74
CA TRP A 260 27.79 18.62 -8.81
C TRP A 260 28.62 19.47 -9.78
N TYR A 261 28.02 20.54 -10.28
CA TYR A 261 28.66 21.58 -11.08
C TYR A 261 28.36 22.95 -10.47
N ALA A 262 29.20 23.94 -10.76
CA ALA A 262 29.10 25.26 -10.14
C ALA A 262 27.73 25.90 -10.35
N GLY A 263 27.14 26.38 -9.26
CA GLY A 263 25.88 27.12 -9.26
C GLY A 263 24.64 26.24 -9.09
N ARG A 264 24.78 24.92 -8.88
CA ARG A 264 23.65 24.02 -8.61
C ARG A 264 24.00 22.96 -7.56
N VAL A 265 22.99 22.45 -6.85
CA VAL A 265 23.11 21.27 -5.97
C VAL A 265 23.20 19.96 -6.76
N THR A 266 23.48 18.84 -6.10
CA THR A 266 23.35 17.49 -6.67
C THR A 266 21.89 17.24 -7.09
N HIS A 267 21.64 16.86 -8.34
CA HIS A 267 20.29 16.58 -8.82
C HIS A 267 20.23 15.58 -9.96
N ILE A 268 19.04 15.01 -10.17
CA ILE A 268 18.66 14.25 -11.37
C ILE A 268 17.48 14.97 -12.01
N HIS A 269 17.49 15.15 -13.33
CA HIS A 269 16.35 15.68 -14.05
C HIS A 269 15.42 14.57 -14.52
N ALA A 270 14.13 14.90 -14.68
CA ALA A 270 13.16 14.01 -15.29
C ALA A 270 12.15 14.75 -16.17
N GLN A 271 11.73 14.10 -17.24
CA GLN A 271 10.58 14.46 -18.06
C GLN A 271 9.63 13.28 -18.22
N VAL A 272 8.34 13.56 -18.20
CA VAL A 272 7.27 12.57 -18.33
C VAL A 272 6.46 12.84 -19.58
N TYR A 273 6.25 11.81 -20.40
CA TYR A 273 5.45 11.85 -21.61
C TYR A 273 4.35 10.78 -21.52
N ILE A 274 3.09 11.21 -21.54
CA ILE A 274 1.96 10.28 -21.48
C ILE A 274 1.81 9.53 -22.81
N ASN A 275 1.37 8.27 -22.74
CA ASN A 275 1.15 7.38 -23.88
C ASN A 275 2.41 7.10 -24.74
N ASP A 276 3.60 7.14 -24.14
CA ASP A 276 4.89 6.97 -24.85
C ASP A 276 5.04 7.90 -26.08
N ASN A 277 4.42 9.09 -26.01
CA ASN A 277 4.51 10.06 -27.09
C ASN A 277 5.65 11.05 -26.84
N LEU A 278 6.87 10.65 -27.17
CA LEU A 278 8.07 11.48 -27.04
C LEU A 278 8.16 12.63 -28.07
N SER A 279 7.18 12.74 -28.98
CA SER A 279 7.14 13.78 -30.02
C SER A 279 6.35 15.04 -29.60
N VAL A 280 5.76 15.03 -28.41
CA VAL A 280 5.02 16.17 -27.85
C VAL A 280 5.78 16.80 -26.69
N THR A 281 5.36 18.00 -26.26
CA THR A 281 5.85 18.62 -25.03
C THR A 281 5.65 17.69 -23.83
N ALA A 282 6.67 17.57 -22.98
CA ALA A 282 6.58 16.77 -21.76
C ALA A 282 5.39 17.26 -20.89
N THR A 283 4.61 16.32 -20.36
CA THR A 283 3.50 16.58 -19.43
C THR A 283 4.02 17.09 -18.09
N ALA A 284 5.22 16.67 -17.69
CA ALA A 284 5.92 17.24 -16.56
C ALA A 284 7.42 17.31 -16.86
N THR A 285 8.04 18.43 -16.48
CA THR A 285 9.51 18.58 -16.36
C THR A 285 9.80 18.88 -14.90
N THR A 286 10.72 18.14 -14.28
CA THR A 286 11.07 18.31 -12.86
C THR A 286 12.53 17.94 -12.61
N GLN A 287 13.01 18.20 -11.40
CA GLN A 287 14.30 17.74 -10.91
C GLN A 287 14.12 17.08 -9.55
N PHE A 288 15.05 16.20 -9.17
CA PHE A 288 15.08 15.52 -7.88
C PHE A 288 16.32 15.95 -7.11
N ALA A 289 16.14 16.24 -5.83
CA ALA A 289 17.22 16.61 -4.91
C ALA A 289 17.61 15.42 -4.01
N PHE A 290 18.79 15.52 -3.42
CA PHE A 290 19.30 14.59 -2.42
C PHE A 290 19.48 15.32 -1.09
N SER A 291 19.35 14.60 0.02
CA SER A 291 19.56 15.20 1.34
C SER A 291 21.02 15.60 1.54
N GLU A 292 21.24 16.70 2.25
CA GLU A 292 22.57 17.23 2.55
C GLU A 292 23.42 16.20 3.33
N THR A 293 22.80 15.41 4.21
CA THR A 293 23.48 14.34 4.95
C THR A 293 24.03 13.27 4.02
N ILE A 294 23.26 12.83 3.02
CA ILE A 294 23.75 11.82 2.06
C ILE A 294 24.78 12.42 1.12
N ASN A 295 24.55 13.64 0.60
CA ASN A 295 25.54 14.37 -0.20
C ASN A 295 26.89 14.45 0.52
N THR A 296 26.88 14.85 1.80
CA THR A 296 28.08 14.93 2.63
C THR A 296 28.80 13.60 2.72
N ALA A 297 28.08 12.51 2.98
CA ALA A 297 28.66 11.17 3.09
C ALA A 297 29.27 10.70 1.77
N VAL A 298 28.57 10.88 0.65
CA VAL A 298 29.05 10.50 -0.70
C VAL A 298 30.31 11.27 -1.09
N TYR A 299 30.30 12.59 -0.88
CA TYR A 299 31.42 13.47 -1.24
C TYR A 299 32.65 13.34 -0.33
N ASN A 300 32.53 12.65 0.81
CA ASN A 300 33.66 12.26 1.64
C ASN A 300 34.33 10.95 1.20
N THR A 301 33.76 10.23 0.23
CA THR A 301 34.40 9.01 -0.31
C THR A 301 35.52 9.35 -1.29
N ALA A 302 36.49 8.44 -1.43
CA ALA A 302 37.59 8.61 -2.37
C ALA A 302 37.16 8.66 -3.86
N LEU A 303 35.92 8.27 -4.18
CA LEU A 303 35.39 8.27 -5.55
C LEU A 303 35.06 9.69 -6.06
N TYR A 304 34.69 10.61 -5.15
CA TYR A 304 34.23 11.96 -5.49
C TYR A 304 35.31 12.99 -5.15
N THR A 305 36.31 13.07 -6.02
CA THR A 305 37.49 13.94 -5.82
C THR A 305 37.17 15.43 -5.94
N HIS A 306 36.02 15.80 -6.51
CA HIS A 306 35.54 17.20 -6.51
C HIS A 306 35.17 17.70 -5.11
N GLY A 307 34.93 16.78 -4.17
CA GLY A 307 34.62 17.10 -2.78
C GLY A 307 33.27 17.77 -2.58
N GLN A 308 33.10 18.41 -1.42
CA GLN A 308 31.86 19.05 -1.03
C GLN A 308 31.51 20.22 -1.97
N ASN A 309 30.21 20.40 -2.24
CA ASN A 309 29.73 21.50 -3.06
C ASN A 309 29.91 22.84 -2.34
N THR A 310 30.90 23.62 -2.78
CA THR A 310 31.19 24.95 -2.24
C THR A 310 30.43 26.07 -2.95
N SER A 311 29.79 25.76 -4.09
CA SER A 311 29.07 26.75 -4.90
C SER A 311 27.63 26.97 -4.40
N VAL A 312 26.91 25.90 -4.10
CA VAL A 312 25.55 25.92 -3.56
C VAL A 312 25.45 24.83 -2.49
N PRO A 313 25.57 25.18 -1.19
CA PRO A 313 25.78 24.18 -0.15
C PRO A 313 24.50 23.48 0.34
N THR A 314 23.31 24.01 0.04
CA THR A 314 22.03 23.44 0.50
C THR A 314 20.98 23.48 -0.60
N ASN A 315 20.00 22.57 -0.55
CA ASN A 315 18.88 22.58 -1.48
C ASN A 315 18.09 23.89 -1.41
N ALA A 316 17.93 24.46 -0.21
CA ALA A 316 17.24 25.74 -0.02
C ALA A 316 17.97 26.94 -0.64
N SER A 317 19.27 26.82 -0.93
CA SER A 317 20.06 27.86 -1.60
C SER A 317 20.11 27.70 -3.12
N ASP A 318 19.60 26.58 -3.66
CA ASP A 318 19.56 26.35 -5.11
C ASP A 318 18.38 27.09 -5.72
N GLN A 319 18.64 27.82 -6.81
CA GLN A 319 17.60 28.60 -7.49
C GLN A 319 16.40 27.79 -8.00
N VAL A 320 16.55 26.48 -8.22
CA VAL A 320 15.46 25.59 -8.66
C VAL A 320 14.68 25.03 -7.46
N PHE A 321 15.30 24.89 -6.30
CA PHE A 321 14.68 24.26 -5.13
C PHE A 321 14.34 25.26 -4.01
N SER A 322 14.71 26.53 -4.16
CA SER A 322 14.54 27.57 -3.12
C SER A 322 13.08 27.89 -2.77
N ASP A 323 12.13 27.57 -3.64
CA ASP A 323 10.69 27.69 -3.41
C ASP A 323 10.04 26.45 -2.78
N GLY A 324 10.81 25.36 -2.64
CA GLY A 324 10.44 24.17 -1.87
C GLY A 324 10.71 22.86 -2.61
N TYR A 325 11.39 21.91 -1.94
CA TYR A 325 11.86 20.66 -2.55
C TYR A 325 11.37 19.38 -1.86
N SER A 326 10.47 19.48 -0.87
CA SER A 326 10.08 18.33 -0.05
C SER A 326 9.45 17.18 -0.84
N THR A 327 8.74 17.48 -1.94
CA THR A 327 8.13 16.51 -2.85
C THR A 327 9.08 16.03 -3.96
N GLN A 328 10.27 16.65 -4.08
CA GLN A 328 11.32 16.30 -5.04
C GLN A 328 12.55 15.68 -4.36
N LEU A 329 12.53 15.55 -3.02
CA LEU A 329 13.62 14.96 -2.25
C LEU A 329 13.56 13.44 -2.30
N LEU A 330 14.60 12.82 -2.86
CA LEU A 330 14.69 11.36 -2.96
C LEU A 330 14.79 10.70 -1.58
N SER A 331 14.04 9.62 -1.38
CA SER A 331 14.19 8.74 -0.22
C SER A 331 15.22 7.66 -0.53
N LEU A 332 16.33 7.62 0.22
CA LEU A 332 17.46 6.73 -0.01
C LEU A 332 17.59 5.67 1.09
N SER A 333 17.94 4.45 0.68
CA SER A 333 18.38 3.35 1.56
C SER A 333 19.69 2.78 1.05
N GLY A 334 20.56 2.30 1.94
CA GLY A 334 21.91 1.83 1.60
C GLY A 334 23.00 2.70 2.24
N ASP A 335 24.21 2.62 1.70
CA ASP A 335 25.40 3.28 2.26
C ASP A 335 26.47 3.56 1.19
N THR A 336 27.55 4.22 1.59
CA THR A 336 28.66 4.59 0.70
C THR A 336 29.59 3.43 0.33
N ALA A 337 29.45 2.25 0.94
CA ALA A 337 30.24 1.07 0.61
C ALA A 337 29.57 0.24 -0.50
N ASN A 338 28.24 0.11 -0.44
CA ASN A 338 27.46 -0.74 -1.33
C ASN A 338 26.66 0.05 -2.39
N GLY A 339 26.50 1.36 -2.18
CA GLY A 339 25.64 2.22 -2.98
C GLY A 339 24.24 2.36 -2.38
N TYR A 340 23.39 3.08 -3.11
CA TYR A 340 22.06 3.45 -2.64
C TYR A 340 20.95 2.95 -3.57
N VAL A 341 19.79 2.71 -2.99
CA VAL A 341 18.51 2.62 -3.68
C VAL A 341 17.72 3.87 -3.34
N ALA A 342 17.45 4.71 -4.34
CA ALA A 342 16.63 5.90 -4.24
C ALA A 342 15.22 5.64 -4.74
N SER A 343 14.24 6.28 -4.10
CA SER A 343 12.83 6.19 -4.48
C SER A 343 12.13 7.55 -4.40
N LEU A 344 11.22 7.80 -5.34
CA LEU A 344 10.31 8.96 -5.33
C LEU A 344 8.99 8.63 -6.03
N THR A 345 7.88 9.15 -5.50
CA THR A 345 6.59 9.16 -6.21
C THR A 345 6.38 10.52 -6.86
N MET A 346 6.32 10.54 -8.17
CA MET A 346 5.97 11.72 -8.97
C MET A 346 4.48 11.68 -9.26
N SER A 347 3.76 12.73 -8.87
CA SER A 347 2.33 12.84 -9.18
C SER A 347 2.10 13.96 -10.17
N ILE A 348 1.35 13.72 -11.22
CA ILE A 348 1.08 14.71 -12.28
C ILE A 348 -0.43 14.81 -12.55
N ALA A 349 -0.84 15.91 -13.17
CA ALA A 349 -2.19 16.07 -13.70
C ALA A 349 -2.21 15.61 -15.16
N ALA A 350 -2.61 14.35 -15.37
CA ALA A 350 -2.73 13.74 -16.69
C ALA A 350 -4.19 13.41 -17.02
#